data_AF-A0A3M1MNE5-F1
#
_entry.id   AF-A0A3M1MNE5-F1
#
_cell.length_a   1.000
_cell.length_b   1.000
_cell.length_c   1.000
_cell.angle_alpha   90.00
_cell.angle_beta   90.00
_cell.angle_gamma   90.00
#
_symmetry.space_group_name_H-M   'P 1'
#
loop_
_entity.id
_entity.type
_entity.pdbx_description
1 polymer ?
#
loop_
_entity_poly.entity_id
_entity_poly.type
_entity_poly.pdbx_seq_one_letter_code
_entity_poly.pdbx_strand_id
1 'polypeptide(L)'
;MVLLAASACGGGGGSDTAFAPPSGTGPVISGFIEDGPIADARVQLVDPATGEALELCWASGRGRCETRSDDRGYFRLVLAEGLDPSGFLLQAEGGLDLETGLSLTETGLVLQAPVAAFGSLRQAVLSPVTTLVTRRAEQTGLNGALSETATWLSLPAGSLFERS
;
A
#
# COMPACT_ATOMS: atom_id res chain seq x y z
N MET A 1 20.68 -46.13 3.72
CA MET A 1 19.47 -45.73 2.98
C MET A 1 18.50 -45.19 4.02
N VAL A 2 18.37 -43.87 4.14
CA VAL A 2 17.59 -43.21 5.20
C VAL A 2 16.22 -42.87 4.62
N LEU A 3 15.16 -43.46 5.18
CA LEU A 3 13.77 -43.16 4.88
C LEU A 3 13.36 -41.92 5.66
N LEU A 4 13.22 -40.77 4.98
CA LEU A 4 12.54 -39.60 5.53
C LEU A 4 11.03 -39.82 5.41
N ALA A 5 10.37 -40.06 6.54
CA ALA A 5 8.92 -40.03 6.64
C ALA A 5 8.46 -38.57 6.78
N ALA A 6 7.87 -38.03 5.73
CA ALA A 6 7.17 -36.74 5.78
C ALA A 6 5.82 -36.95 6.47
N SER A 7 5.68 -36.42 7.68
CA SER A 7 4.40 -36.29 8.37
C SER A 7 3.56 -35.24 7.67
N ALA A 8 2.55 -35.70 6.94
CA ALA A 8 1.43 -34.90 6.49
C ALA A 8 0.59 -34.49 7.73
N CYS A 9 0.63 -33.21 8.10
CA CYS A 9 -0.40 -32.64 8.95
C CYS A 9 -1.42 -31.99 8.03
N GLY A 10 -2.50 -32.72 7.77
CA GLY A 10 -3.73 -32.16 7.23
C GLY A 10 -4.55 -31.51 8.33
N GLY A 11 -5.38 -30.54 7.92
CA GLY A 11 -6.54 -30.12 8.70
C GLY A 11 -6.58 -28.63 8.99
N GLY A 12 -7.53 -27.94 8.38
CA GLY A 12 -7.91 -26.59 8.79
C GLY A 12 -8.49 -25.75 7.67
N GLY A 13 -9.56 -26.21 7.01
CA GLY A 13 -10.41 -25.33 6.22
C GLY A 13 -11.10 -24.35 7.15
N GLY A 14 -10.45 -23.21 7.39
CA GLY A 14 -11.02 -22.07 8.09
C GLY A 14 -11.85 -21.27 7.10
N SER A 15 -13.15 -21.19 7.36
CA SER A 15 -14.13 -20.51 6.53
C SER A 15 -13.70 -19.07 6.23
N ASP A 16 -13.76 -18.73 4.93
CA ASP A 16 -13.67 -17.37 4.42
C ASP A 16 -14.72 -16.48 5.09
N THR A 17 -14.31 -15.80 6.16
CA THR A 17 -14.86 -14.50 6.51
C THR A 17 -13.82 -13.44 6.19
N ALA A 18 -13.18 -13.57 5.02
CA ALA A 18 -12.49 -12.47 4.39
C ALA A 18 -13.54 -11.42 4.04
N PHE A 19 -13.38 -10.23 4.61
CA PHE A 19 -14.18 -9.04 4.36
C PHE A 19 -14.53 -8.97 2.86
N ALA A 20 -15.78 -9.25 2.49
CA ALA A 20 -16.19 -9.17 1.10
C ALA A 20 -16.27 -7.68 0.74
N PRO A 21 -15.36 -7.12 -0.08
CA PRO A 21 -15.55 -5.77 -0.56
C PRO A 21 -16.83 -5.75 -1.39
N PRO A 22 -17.65 -4.68 -1.31
CA PRO A 22 -18.82 -4.57 -2.17
C PRO A 22 -18.39 -4.69 -3.63
N SER A 23 -19.14 -5.48 -4.39
CA SER A 23 -18.94 -5.75 -5.81
C SER A 23 -18.90 -4.43 -6.61
N GLY A 24 -17.71 -3.94 -6.92
CA GLY A 24 -17.52 -2.71 -7.69
C GLY A 24 -16.61 -2.94 -8.89
N THR A 25 -17.08 -2.55 -10.07
CA THR A 25 -16.37 -2.63 -11.36
C THR A 25 -15.52 -1.40 -11.69
N GLY A 26 -15.27 -0.52 -10.70
CA GLY A 26 -14.48 0.70 -10.88
C GLY A 26 -12.97 0.46 -11.00
N PRO A 27 -12.19 1.51 -11.35
CA PRO A 27 -10.73 1.45 -11.35
C PRO A 27 -10.20 0.97 -10.00
N VAL A 28 -9.13 0.17 -10.01
CA VAL A 28 -8.58 -0.46 -8.80
C VAL A 28 -7.17 0.03 -8.56
N ILE A 29 -6.91 0.47 -7.33
CA ILE A 29 -5.56 0.59 -6.79
C ILE A 29 -5.33 -0.63 -5.90
N SER A 30 -4.28 -1.40 -6.17
CA SER A 30 -3.88 -2.52 -5.34
C SER A 30 -2.38 -2.55 -5.18
N GLY A 31 -1.92 -3.13 -4.08
CA GLY A 31 -0.52 -3.05 -3.73
C GLY A 31 -0.18 -3.75 -2.44
N PHE A 32 1.04 -3.50 -1.97
CA PHE A 32 1.58 -4.03 -0.73
C PHE A 32 2.07 -2.90 0.17
N ILE A 33 2.03 -3.14 1.46
CA ILE A 33 2.75 -2.34 2.45
C ILE A 33 4.01 -3.12 2.81
N GLU A 34 5.18 -2.57 2.53
CA GLU A 34 6.47 -3.26 2.57
C GLU A 34 7.45 -2.59 3.53
N ASP A 35 7.73 -3.30 4.63
CA ASP A 35 8.90 -3.24 5.53
C ASP A 35 8.80 -4.50 6.41
N GLY A 36 8.65 -5.66 5.75
CA GLY A 36 7.87 -6.80 6.26
C GLY A 36 6.38 -6.69 5.89
N PRO A 37 5.60 -7.79 5.86
CA PRO A 37 4.17 -7.75 5.60
C PRO A 37 3.45 -7.09 6.78
N ILE A 38 2.86 -5.91 6.53
CA ILE A 38 2.12 -5.15 7.55
C ILE A 38 0.63 -5.49 7.47
N ALA A 39 0.14 -6.22 8.46
CA ALA A 39 -1.26 -6.64 8.53
C ALA A 39 -2.16 -5.64 9.23
N ASP A 40 -3.43 -5.59 8.82
CA ASP A 40 -4.48 -4.75 9.40
C ASP A 40 -4.19 -3.23 9.43
N ALA A 41 -3.30 -2.76 8.55
CA ALA A 41 -3.07 -1.33 8.37
C ALA A 41 -4.23 -0.71 7.59
N ARG A 42 -4.67 0.47 8.02
CA ARG A 42 -5.66 1.26 7.28
C ARG A 42 -4.94 1.94 6.11
N VAL A 43 -5.36 1.62 4.89
CA VAL A 43 -4.86 2.23 3.65
C VAL A 43 -5.90 3.17 3.09
N GLN A 44 -5.52 4.41 2.82
CA GLN A 44 -6.41 5.45 2.34
C GLN A 44 -5.79 6.27 1.20
N LEU A 45 -6.65 6.78 0.31
CA LEU A 45 -6.28 7.76 -0.70
C LEU A 45 -6.60 9.16 -0.14
N VAL A 46 -5.58 10.01 0.00
CA VAL A 46 -5.70 11.32 0.65
C VAL A 46 -5.35 12.48 -0.28
N ASP A 47 -6.03 13.60 -0.07
CA ASP A 47 -5.67 14.87 -0.69
C ASP A 47 -4.42 15.44 0.00
N PRO A 48 -3.30 15.68 -0.70
CA PRO A 48 -2.09 16.22 -0.09
C PRO A 48 -2.25 17.65 0.44
N ALA A 49 -3.24 18.42 -0.04
CA ALA A 49 -3.49 19.78 0.39
C ALA A 49 -4.24 19.84 1.74
N THR A 50 -5.17 18.92 1.98
CA THR A 50 -5.97 18.89 3.21
C THR A 50 -5.53 17.81 4.21
N GLY A 51 -4.84 16.77 3.73
CA GLY A 51 -4.51 15.57 4.50
C GLY A 51 -5.71 14.65 4.73
N GLU A 52 -6.87 14.93 4.13
CA GLU A 52 -8.10 14.17 4.36
C GLU A 52 -8.28 13.05 3.32
N ALA A 53 -8.90 11.95 3.75
CA ALA A 53 -9.26 10.86 2.86
C ALA A 53 -10.37 11.29 1.88
N LEU A 54 -10.22 10.95 0.61
CA LEU A 54 -11.22 11.28 -0.41
C LEU A 54 -12.53 10.54 -0.17
N GLU A 55 -13.65 11.16 -0.51
CA GLU A 55 -15.00 10.57 -0.39
C GLU A 55 -15.60 10.12 -1.73
N LEU A 56 -14.73 9.81 -2.70
CA LEU A 56 -15.08 9.47 -4.09
C LEU A 56 -14.66 8.03 -4.45
N CYS A 57 -14.86 7.08 -3.54
CA CYS A 57 -14.60 5.67 -3.81
C CYS A 57 -15.87 4.83 -3.90
N TRP A 58 -15.68 3.58 -4.33
CA TRP A 58 -16.73 2.58 -4.56
C TRP A 58 -17.57 2.82 -5.82
N ALA A 59 -18.34 1.79 -6.22
CA ALA A 59 -19.18 1.83 -7.42
C ALA A 59 -20.27 2.91 -7.37
N SER A 60 -20.65 3.36 -6.18
CA SER A 60 -21.59 4.45 -5.94
C SER A 60 -20.99 5.83 -6.23
N GLY A 61 -19.67 5.95 -6.36
CA GLY A 61 -18.96 7.24 -6.34
C GLY A 61 -19.14 8.01 -5.03
N ARG A 62 -19.50 7.28 -3.96
CA ARG A 62 -19.78 7.83 -2.64
C ARG A 62 -19.15 6.93 -1.60
N GLY A 63 -18.31 7.53 -0.76
CA GLY A 63 -17.72 6.87 0.40
C GLY A 63 -16.22 7.08 0.45
N ARG A 64 -15.68 6.93 1.66
CA ARG A 64 -14.25 7.12 1.91
C ARG A 64 -13.42 6.11 1.11
N CYS A 65 -12.37 6.63 0.51
CA CYS A 65 -11.33 5.88 -0.18
C CYS A 65 -10.41 5.21 0.84
N GLU A 66 -10.92 4.16 1.49
CA GLU A 66 -10.25 3.45 2.57
C GLU A 66 -10.41 1.93 2.40
N THR A 67 -9.37 1.17 2.77
CA THR A 67 -9.37 -0.29 2.90
C THR A 67 -8.42 -0.71 4.03
N ARG A 68 -8.36 -2.01 4.33
CA ARG A 68 -7.34 -2.61 5.20
C ARG A 68 -6.41 -3.53 4.42
N SER A 69 -5.17 -3.69 4.90
CA SER A 69 -4.25 -4.71 4.39
C SER A 69 -4.53 -6.09 4.99
N ASP A 70 -4.27 -7.14 4.21
CA ASP A 70 -4.34 -8.54 4.66
C ASP A 70 -3.07 -8.96 5.42
N ASP A 71 -3.00 -10.23 5.80
CA ASP A 71 -1.86 -10.84 6.50
C ASP A 71 -0.56 -10.90 5.69
N ARG A 72 -0.61 -10.59 4.39
CA ARG A 72 0.56 -10.45 3.51
C ARG A 72 0.86 -8.99 3.20
N GLY A 73 0.20 -8.06 3.88
CA GLY A 73 0.31 -6.62 3.62
C GLY A 73 -0.37 -6.19 2.32
N TYR A 74 -1.13 -7.07 1.66
CA TYR A 74 -1.81 -6.74 0.41
C TYR A 74 -3.06 -5.92 0.68
N PHE A 75 -3.29 -4.88 -0.13
CA PHE A 75 -4.50 -4.08 -0.08
C PHE A 75 -5.13 -3.93 -1.48
N ARG A 76 -6.43 -3.66 -1.49
CA ARG A 76 -7.19 -3.36 -2.71
C ARG A 76 -8.25 -2.30 -2.45
N LEU A 77 -8.15 -1.18 -3.15
CA LEU A 77 -9.07 -0.05 -3.10
C LEU A 77 -9.77 0.12 -4.45
N VAL A 78 -11.10 0.29 -4.43
CA VAL A 78 -11.91 0.52 -5.64
C VAL A 78 -12.31 1.99 -5.71
N LEU A 79 -11.92 2.65 -6.79
CA LEU A 79 -12.20 4.05 -7.05
C LEU A 79 -13.55 4.23 -7.77
N ALA A 80 -14.10 5.43 -7.70
CA ALA A 80 -15.18 5.84 -8.60
C ALA A 80 -14.72 5.82 -10.06
N GLU A 81 -15.66 5.59 -10.98
CA GLU A 81 -15.39 5.69 -12.41
C GLU A 81 -15.02 7.14 -12.78
N GLY A 82 -13.97 7.29 -13.60
CA GLY A 82 -13.50 8.61 -14.07
C GLY A 82 -12.66 9.40 -13.07
N LEU A 83 -12.43 8.91 -11.85
CA LEU A 83 -11.47 9.52 -10.92
C LEU A 83 -10.03 9.33 -11.45
N ASP A 84 -9.32 10.44 -11.66
CA ASP A 84 -7.87 10.42 -11.87
C ASP A 84 -7.17 10.50 -10.51
N PRO A 85 -6.48 9.43 -10.07
CA PRO A 85 -5.88 9.41 -8.75
C PRO A 85 -4.47 10.02 -8.71
N SER A 86 -3.91 10.46 -9.85
CA SER A 86 -2.51 10.90 -9.96
C SER A 86 -2.13 12.07 -9.05
N GLY A 87 -3.09 12.94 -8.73
CA GLY A 87 -2.90 14.10 -7.84
C GLY A 87 -2.89 13.78 -6.34
N PHE A 88 -3.05 12.52 -5.94
CA PHE A 88 -3.26 12.14 -4.53
C PHE A 88 -2.10 11.31 -3.95
N LEU A 89 -2.13 11.12 -2.63
CA LEU A 89 -1.22 10.23 -1.91
C LEU A 89 -1.96 8.97 -1.48
N LEU A 90 -1.29 7.83 -1.59
CA LEU A 90 -1.65 6.66 -0.80
C LEU A 90 -1.00 6.80 0.58
N GLN A 91 -1.74 6.45 1.61
CA GLN A 91 -1.31 6.52 2.99
C GLN A 91 -1.71 5.26 3.74
N ALA A 92 -0.78 4.65 4.47
CA ALA A 92 -1.01 3.55 5.37
C ALA A 92 -0.71 3.96 6.82
N GLU A 93 -1.64 3.64 7.71
CA GLU A 93 -1.55 3.93 9.15
C GLU A 93 -1.93 2.72 9.99
N GLY A 94 -1.29 2.60 11.14
CA GLY A 94 -1.50 1.48 12.04
C GLY A 94 -1.09 0.14 11.42
N GLY A 95 -1.60 -0.95 11.98
CA GLY A 95 -1.20 -2.29 11.60
C GLY A 95 0.03 -2.80 12.35
N LEU A 96 0.33 -4.08 12.13
CA LEU A 96 1.39 -4.84 12.77
C LEU A 96 2.30 -5.43 11.70
N ASP A 97 3.58 -5.13 11.77
CA ASP A 97 4.58 -5.87 11.01
C ASP A 97 4.69 -7.29 11.59
N LEU A 98 4.30 -8.28 10.80
CA LEU A 98 4.26 -9.68 11.22
C LEU A 98 5.65 -10.34 11.28
N GLU A 99 6.67 -9.74 10.68
CA GLU A 99 8.05 -10.26 10.75
C GLU A 99 8.76 -9.78 12.01
N THR A 100 8.66 -8.49 12.34
CA THR A 100 9.36 -7.90 13.49
C THR A 100 8.51 -7.80 14.76
N GLY A 101 7.17 -7.87 14.62
CA GLY A 101 6.23 -7.61 15.71
C GLY A 101 6.05 -6.12 16.03
N LEU A 102 6.58 -5.21 15.20
CA LEU A 102 6.45 -3.76 15.42
C LEU A 102 5.06 -3.26 15.05
N SER A 103 4.44 -2.51 15.97
CA SER A 103 3.16 -1.84 15.75
C SER A 103 3.37 -0.44 15.18
N LEU A 104 2.78 -0.18 14.01
CA LEU A 104 2.81 1.16 13.40
C LEU A 104 1.96 2.15 14.21
N THR A 105 0.95 1.66 14.91
CA THR A 105 0.12 2.47 15.81
C THR A 105 0.94 3.01 16.99
N GLU A 106 1.78 2.16 17.59
CA GLU A 106 2.59 2.54 18.76
C GLU A 106 3.75 3.47 18.40
N THR A 107 4.33 3.26 17.22
CA THR A 107 5.41 4.11 16.70
C THR A 107 4.90 5.42 16.10
N GLY A 108 3.61 5.51 15.80
CA GLY A 108 3.01 6.66 15.10
C GLY A 108 3.52 6.79 13.66
N LEU A 109 4.04 5.71 13.08
CA LEU A 109 4.59 5.72 11.73
C LEU A 109 3.45 5.73 10.71
N VAL A 110 3.55 6.65 9.76
CA VAL A 110 2.63 6.78 8.62
C VAL A 110 3.42 6.55 7.35
N LEU A 111 3.09 5.51 6.61
CA LEU A 111 3.72 5.21 5.33
C LEU A 111 2.94 5.89 4.21
N GLN A 112 3.65 6.53 3.27
CA GLN A 112 3.04 7.29 2.19
C GLN A 112 3.68 6.97 0.85
N ALA A 113 2.92 7.16 -0.22
CA ALA A 113 3.44 7.12 -1.58
C ALA A 113 2.66 8.08 -2.50
N PRO A 114 3.34 8.83 -3.39
CA PRO A 114 2.66 9.64 -4.39
C PRO A 114 2.09 8.72 -5.47
N VAL A 115 0.79 8.82 -5.76
CA VAL A 115 0.16 7.95 -6.75
C VAL A 115 0.75 8.13 -8.15
N ALA A 116 1.08 9.37 -8.52
CA ALA A 116 1.76 9.67 -9.79
C ALA A 116 3.14 9.02 -9.96
N ALA A 117 3.76 8.50 -8.89
CA ALA A 117 5.05 7.83 -8.98
C ALA A 117 4.95 6.40 -9.54
N PHE A 118 3.77 5.79 -9.51
CA PHE A 118 3.58 4.41 -9.97
C PHE A 118 3.31 4.35 -11.47
N GLY A 119 4.07 3.52 -12.19
CA GLY A 119 3.76 3.15 -13.57
C GLY A 119 2.51 2.26 -13.69
N SER A 120 2.11 1.59 -12.60
CA SER A 120 0.92 0.75 -12.53
C SER A 120 0.30 0.81 -11.13
N LEU A 121 -0.98 1.16 -11.06
CA LEU A 121 -1.74 1.18 -9.80
C LEU A 121 -2.11 -0.21 -9.28
N ARG A 122 -1.82 -1.28 -10.03
CA ARG A 122 -2.09 -2.67 -9.59
C ARG A 122 -0.99 -3.25 -8.71
N GLN A 123 0.15 -2.57 -8.65
CA GLN A 123 1.36 -3.00 -7.93
C GLN A 123 1.92 -1.82 -7.13
N ALA A 124 1.05 -1.04 -6.50
CA ALA A 124 1.47 0.03 -5.63
C ALA A 124 2.26 -0.53 -4.43
N VAL A 125 3.23 0.23 -3.93
CA VAL A 125 4.05 -0.14 -2.78
C VAL A 125 4.04 1.02 -1.80
N LEU A 126 3.71 0.74 -0.54
CA LEU A 126 3.80 1.68 0.58
C LEU A 126 4.94 1.22 1.47
N SER A 127 6.04 1.96 1.49
CA SER A 127 7.24 1.60 2.24
C SER A 127 7.93 2.83 2.84
N PRO A 128 8.92 2.65 3.72
CA PRO A 128 9.76 3.76 4.17
C PRO A 128 10.40 4.53 3.02
N VAL A 129 10.75 3.83 1.92
CA VAL A 129 11.36 4.44 0.73
C VAL A 129 10.35 5.34 -0.01
N THR A 130 9.13 4.87 -0.26
CA THR A 130 8.10 5.69 -0.92
C THR A 130 7.67 6.87 -0.04
N THR A 131 7.73 6.69 1.28
CA THR A 131 7.47 7.75 2.26
C THR A 131 8.54 8.83 2.17
N LEU A 132 9.80 8.44 2.05
CA LEU A 132 10.91 9.38 1.85
C LEU A 132 10.80 10.15 0.52
N VAL A 133 10.38 9.48 -0.56
CA VAL A 133 10.08 10.16 -1.84
C VAL A 133 8.97 11.19 -1.63
N THR A 134 7.91 10.83 -0.92
CA THR A 134 6.79 11.75 -0.63
C THR A 134 7.27 13.00 0.10
N ARG A 135 8.08 12.82 1.16
CA ARG A 135 8.64 13.94 1.95
C ARG A 135 9.56 14.85 1.15
N ARG A 136 10.38 14.29 0.24
CA ARG A 136 11.24 15.10 -0.62
C ARG A 136 10.44 15.82 -1.71
N ALA A 137 9.36 15.23 -2.20
CA ALA A 137 8.54 15.82 -3.26
C ALA A 137 7.89 17.13 -2.83
N GLU A 138 7.62 17.31 -1.53
CA GLU A 138 7.16 18.59 -0.95
C GLU A 138 8.15 19.74 -1.19
N GLN A 139 9.45 19.44 -1.35
CA GLN A 139 10.51 20.44 -1.47
C GLN A 139 11.02 20.58 -2.91
N THR A 140 11.17 19.47 -3.63
CA THR A 140 11.87 19.44 -4.93
C THR A 140 10.95 19.03 -6.10
N GLY A 141 9.68 18.80 -5.82
CA GLY A 141 8.74 18.19 -6.75
C GLY A 141 9.04 16.71 -6.96
N LEU A 142 8.08 15.97 -7.55
CA LEU A 142 8.17 14.51 -7.65
C LEU A 142 9.41 14.03 -8.41
N ASN A 143 9.74 14.65 -9.55
CA ASN A 143 10.90 14.25 -10.35
C ASN A 143 12.23 14.48 -9.60
N GLY A 144 12.34 15.59 -8.87
CA GLY A 144 13.51 15.88 -8.03
C GLY A 144 13.63 14.85 -6.91
N ALA A 145 12.53 14.57 -6.21
CA ALA A 145 12.48 13.61 -5.12
C ALA A 145 12.85 12.19 -5.53
N LEU A 146 12.39 11.74 -6.71
CA LEU A 146 12.77 10.44 -7.28
C LEU A 146 14.27 10.38 -7.55
N SER A 147 14.82 11.40 -8.24
CA SER A 147 16.24 11.46 -8.57
C SER A 147 17.14 11.47 -7.33
N GLU A 148 16.79 12.30 -6.35
CA GLU A 148 17.56 12.41 -5.10
C GLU A 148 17.49 11.15 -4.26
N THR A 149 16.30 10.53 -4.17
CA THR A 149 16.14 9.29 -3.40
C THR A 149 16.88 8.13 -4.03
N ALA A 150 16.83 8.02 -5.36
CA ALA A 150 17.58 7.01 -6.10
C ALA A 150 19.08 7.19 -5.93
N THR A 151 19.56 8.44 -6.03
CA THR A 151 20.98 8.78 -5.81
C THR A 151 21.41 8.42 -4.38
N TRP A 152 20.59 8.76 -3.38
CA TRP A 152 20.90 8.49 -1.98
C TRP A 152 20.98 6.98 -1.68
N LEU A 153 20.09 6.17 -2.28
CA LEU A 153 20.08 4.71 -2.13
C LEU A 153 21.05 4.00 -3.08
N SER A 154 21.78 4.72 -3.93
CA SER A 154 22.62 4.14 -5.00
C SER A 154 21.83 3.19 -5.93
N LEU A 155 20.57 3.53 -6.21
CA LEU A 155 19.65 2.78 -7.06
C LEU A 155 19.42 3.48 -8.41
N PRO A 156 19.10 2.74 -9.48
CA PRO A 156 18.56 3.33 -10.71
C PRO A 156 17.23 4.05 -10.41
N ALA A 157 17.02 5.26 -10.95
CA ALA A 157 15.84 6.07 -10.64
C ALA A 157 14.48 5.40 -10.93
N GLY A 158 14.43 4.45 -11.87
CA GLY A 158 13.22 3.68 -12.18
C GLY A 158 12.90 2.53 -11.22
N SER A 159 13.84 2.11 -10.37
CA SER A 159 13.71 0.90 -9.55
C SER A 159 13.03 1.12 -8.19
N LEU A 160 12.77 2.37 -7.78
CA LEU A 160 12.23 2.70 -6.46
C LEU A 160 10.78 2.22 -6.23
N PHE A 161 10.05 1.95 -7.31
CA PHE A 161 8.64 1.58 -7.29
C PHE A 161 8.37 0.27 -8.06
N GLU A 162 9.44 -0.43 -8.46
CA GLU A 162 9.36 -1.75 -9.07
C GLU A 162 9.63 -2.80 -8.00
N ARG A 163 8.76 -3.82 -7.93
CA ARG A 163 8.98 -4.98 -7.06
C ARG A 163 9.99 -5.89 -7.74
N SER A 164 11.10 -6.17 -7.07
CA SER A 164 12.18 -7.05 -7.55
C SER A 164 11.80 -8.53 -7.61
#